data_AF-A0A0Q9YMW5-F1
#
_entry.id   AF-A0A0Q9YMW5-F1
#
_cell.length_a   1.000
_cell.length_b   1.000
_cell.length_c   1.000
_cell.angle_alpha   90.00
_cell.angle_beta   90.00
_cell.angle_gamma   90.00
#
_symmetry.space_group_name_H-M   'P 1'
#
loop_
_entity.id
_entity.type
_entity.pdbx_description
1 polymer ?
#
loop_
_entity_poly.entity_id
_entity_poly.type
_entity_poly.pdbx_seq_one_letter_code
_entity_poly.pdbx_strand_id
1 'polypeptide(L)'
;MKRGPDHSEKVTQCNPSFAQVALGIPEIVATILHHYPRYGLRGQNNLVTVSKVWHEAIKQWHLQDEPTFERLIADCLKCPESVIHILRDNTLLPYLSEEQILRLISCHGEFAISLLENDVLPINHQSLLVLTKYHLQVAMYFFNDPQWFKRIKYNLYAFGCQHPEIAQYILDNNLTDGNDLIRREGLNKLAESSLVIARKLLNDSVTFGNLTEPTLKGPQFLYKHLELLIELGKTNESFAFLHSHNVEINTPEDFINHFEILCELGLSEKEVGVLGDYHPEIALKVLQNETIFARYIGINRLLMIMGWVLRHEVIAMHVLETNNISDTRLSDLCKIHRAVATHVSNTPHLYNRLCINNLINGALLLQNAELAIAILKSNTADEQLNIDALMRLASGNPSVAKYILTTKKLYTKLSEANVRTISNQYPHIVRKILNTSSLRDLVEHTYLSILESIGRAFVIKPFLVDVSEKAKCWDLQSNKPKEEMNVDAVAKFTLKK
;
A
#
# COMPACT_ATOMS: atom_id res chain seq x y z
N MET A 1 70.42 10.69 -50.65
CA MET A 1 69.38 10.96 -49.62
C MET A 1 68.01 10.85 -50.26
N LYS A 2 67.25 9.78 -49.99
CA LYS A 2 65.85 9.62 -50.42
C LYS A 2 64.98 9.55 -49.16
N ARG A 3 64.03 10.48 -49.03
CA ARG A 3 63.05 10.54 -47.93
C ARG A 3 61.96 9.49 -48.16
N GLY A 4 61.57 8.80 -47.09
CA GLY A 4 60.49 7.79 -47.07
C GLY A 4 59.09 8.41 -47.12
N PRO A 5 58.04 7.57 -47.27
CA PRO A 5 56.68 8.02 -47.52
C PRO A 5 55.94 8.42 -46.23
N ASP A 6 55.14 9.48 -46.33
CA ASP A 6 54.21 9.97 -45.31
C ASP A 6 53.04 9.00 -45.12
N HIS A 7 52.81 8.59 -43.87
CA HIS A 7 51.56 7.94 -43.44
C HIS A 7 50.62 9.01 -42.87
N SER A 8 49.66 9.48 -43.67
CA SER A 8 48.47 10.17 -43.15
C SER A 8 47.30 9.19 -43.09
N GLU A 9 46.88 8.82 -41.89
CA GLU A 9 45.68 8.03 -41.65
C GLU A 9 44.44 8.90 -41.93
N LYS A 10 43.69 8.55 -42.97
CA LYS A 10 42.35 9.10 -43.22
C LYS A 10 41.36 8.46 -42.25
N VAL A 11 40.85 9.25 -41.31
CA VAL A 11 39.71 8.88 -40.47
C VAL A 11 38.45 8.84 -41.34
N THR A 12 37.89 7.66 -41.54
CA THR A 12 36.62 7.46 -42.25
C THR A 12 35.47 7.93 -41.35
N GLN A 13 34.83 9.06 -41.71
CA GLN A 13 33.58 9.48 -41.10
C GLN A 13 32.48 8.48 -41.46
N CYS A 14 32.12 7.60 -40.53
CA CYS A 14 30.91 6.79 -40.64
C CYS A 14 29.70 7.69 -40.43
N ASN A 15 28.87 7.86 -41.46
CA ASN A 15 27.57 8.49 -41.31
C ASN A 15 26.72 7.71 -40.30
N PRO A 16 26.03 8.39 -39.37
CA PRO A 16 25.17 7.72 -38.40
C PRO A 16 24.08 6.94 -39.12
N SER A 17 23.80 5.73 -38.64
CA SER A 17 22.77 4.89 -39.26
C SER A 17 21.39 5.54 -39.08
N PHE A 18 20.46 5.29 -40.01
CA PHE A 18 19.09 5.79 -39.90
C PHE A 18 18.40 5.42 -38.57
N ALA A 19 18.82 4.32 -37.93
CA ALA A 19 18.37 3.94 -36.60
C ALA A 19 18.91 4.87 -35.49
N GLN A 20 20.17 5.34 -35.58
CA GLN A 20 20.71 6.32 -34.65
C GLN A 20 20.03 7.69 -34.80
N VAL A 21 19.71 8.08 -36.04
CA VAL A 21 18.96 9.30 -36.31
C VAL A 21 17.53 9.20 -35.75
N ALA A 22 16.86 8.07 -35.93
CA ALA A 22 15.51 7.83 -35.41
C ALA A 22 15.45 7.78 -33.87
N LEU A 23 16.46 7.21 -33.21
CA LEU A 23 16.56 7.19 -31.74
C LEU A 23 16.94 8.55 -31.14
N GLY A 24 17.38 9.51 -31.97
CA GLY A 24 17.57 10.91 -31.57
C GLY A 24 16.27 11.74 -31.56
N ILE A 25 15.14 11.17 -32.00
CA ILE A 25 13.84 11.85 -32.09
C ILE A 25 12.99 11.45 -30.87
N PRO A 26 12.77 12.36 -29.89
CA PRO A 26 12.08 12.04 -28.63
C PRO A 26 10.69 11.42 -28.81
N GLU A 27 9.94 11.83 -29.83
CA GLU A 27 8.58 11.38 -30.11
C GLU A 27 8.54 9.92 -30.59
N ILE A 28 9.56 9.50 -31.36
CA ILE A 28 9.72 8.12 -31.81
C ILE A 28 10.12 7.24 -30.62
N VAL A 29 11.02 7.72 -29.76
CA VAL A 29 11.42 7.03 -28.54
C VAL A 29 10.22 6.87 -27.59
N ALA A 30 9.42 7.91 -27.40
CA ALA A 30 8.21 7.85 -26.59
C ALA A 30 7.19 6.86 -27.15
N THR A 31 6.99 6.81 -28.48
CA THR A 31 6.09 5.86 -29.15
C THR A 31 6.58 4.42 -29.03
N ILE A 32 7.89 4.19 -29.15
CA ILE A 32 8.52 2.88 -28.95
C ILE A 32 8.31 2.41 -27.51
N LEU A 33 8.60 3.27 -26.52
CA LEU A 33 8.44 2.96 -25.11
C LEU A 33 6.96 2.73 -24.71
N HIS A 34 6.03 3.43 -25.35
CA HIS A 34 4.59 3.25 -25.16
C HIS A 34 4.08 1.87 -25.63
N HIS A 35 4.71 1.28 -26.65
CA HIS A 35 4.35 -0.03 -27.19
C HIS A 35 5.21 -1.21 -26.66
N TYR A 36 6.06 -0.97 -25.66
CA TYR A 36 7.11 -1.91 -25.20
C TYR A 36 6.76 -2.98 -24.14
N PRO A 37 5.51 -3.40 -23.81
CA PRO A 37 5.32 -4.51 -22.87
C PRO A 37 5.68 -5.92 -23.41
N ARG A 38 6.13 -6.07 -24.67
CA ARG A 38 6.21 -7.39 -25.35
C ARG A 38 7.61 -7.85 -25.79
N TYR A 39 8.69 -7.12 -25.51
CA TYR A 39 10.05 -7.52 -25.92
C TYR A 39 10.88 -8.24 -24.86
N GLY A 40 10.24 -8.72 -23.79
CA GLY A 40 10.85 -9.48 -22.69
C GLY A 40 11.35 -10.88 -23.06
N LEU A 41 11.92 -11.12 -24.25
CA LEU A 41 12.38 -12.46 -24.63
C LEU A 41 13.78 -12.61 -25.23
N ARG A 42 14.59 -11.56 -25.46
CA ARG A 42 16.04 -11.76 -25.77
C ARG A 42 16.85 -10.47 -25.77
N GLY A 43 17.84 -10.40 -24.88
CA GLY A 43 18.99 -9.51 -25.03
C GLY A 43 19.59 -9.03 -23.71
N GLN A 44 20.71 -9.63 -23.29
CA GLN A 44 21.53 -9.23 -22.13
C GLN A 44 21.94 -7.74 -22.15
N ASN A 45 21.87 -7.06 -23.29
CA ASN A 45 22.30 -5.66 -23.45
C ASN A 45 21.24 -4.60 -23.11
N ASN A 46 19.95 -4.96 -22.98
CA ASN A 46 18.89 -3.99 -22.62
C ASN A 46 18.50 -4.02 -21.14
N LEU A 47 19.01 -4.96 -20.34
CA LEU A 47 18.88 -4.94 -18.88
C LEU A 47 19.60 -3.74 -18.26
N VAL A 48 20.75 -3.37 -18.84
CA VAL A 48 21.45 -2.12 -18.51
C VAL A 48 20.59 -0.91 -18.87
N THR A 49 19.82 -0.98 -19.95
CA THR A 49 18.92 0.11 -20.37
C THR A 49 17.69 0.21 -19.48
N VAL A 50 17.07 -0.90 -19.05
CA VAL A 50 15.96 -0.90 -18.08
C VAL A 50 16.44 -0.42 -16.71
N SER A 51 17.59 -0.90 -16.22
CA SER A 51 18.24 -0.38 -15.00
C SER A 51 18.56 1.12 -15.15
N LYS A 52 19.11 1.58 -16.28
CA LYS A 52 19.36 3.01 -16.52
C LYS A 52 18.09 3.84 -16.64
N VAL A 53 17.05 3.34 -17.31
CA VAL A 53 15.77 4.04 -17.46
C VAL A 53 15.05 4.12 -16.12
N TRP A 54 15.08 3.06 -15.30
CA TRP A 54 14.56 3.12 -13.94
C TRP A 54 15.43 3.98 -13.04
N HIS A 55 16.76 3.92 -13.14
CA HIS A 55 17.67 4.79 -12.40
C HIS A 55 17.43 6.25 -12.73
N GLU A 56 17.30 6.59 -14.02
CA GLU A 56 17.00 7.95 -14.45
C GLU A 56 15.57 8.34 -14.13
N ALA A 57 14.58 7.44 -14.19
CA ALA A 57 13.21 7.71 -13.76
C ALA A 57 13.11 7.90 -12.23
N ILE A 58 13.90 7.17 -11.45
CA ILE A 58 14.02 7.31 -9.99
C ILE A 58 14.75 8.62 -9.65
N LYS A 59 15.74 9.04 -10.44
CA LYS A 59 16.47 10.31 -10.29
C LYS A 59 15.71 11.54 -10.81
N GLN A 60 14.96 11.41 -11.90
CA GLN A 60 14.30 12.51 -12.64
C GLN A 60 12.76 12.39 -12.52
N TRP A 61 12.24 12.68 -11.34
CA TRP A 61 10.78 12.74 -11.08
C TRP A 61 10.13 14.03 -11.60
N HIS A 62 10.23 14.34 -12.90
CA HIS A 62 9.66 15.58 -13.43
C HIS A 62 8.86 15.47 -14.73
N LEU A 63 8.42 14.28 -15.17
CA LEU A 63 7.60 14.16 -16.38
C LEU A 63 6.32 13.35 -16.18
N GLN A 64 5.21 14.10 -16.04
CA GLN A 64 3.78 13.89 -16.37
C GLN A 64 3.05 12.57 -16.07
N ASP A 65 3.71 11.46 -15.75
CA ASP A 65 3.14 10.30 -15.06
C ASP A 65 4.24 9.71 -14.17
N GLU A 66 4.34 10.18 -12.92
CA GLU A 66 5.37 9.72 -11.97
C GLU A 66 5.32 8.18 -11.86
N PRO A 67 6.42 7.46 -12.16
CA PRO A 67 6.48 6.03 -11.89
C PRO A 67 6.42 5.82 -10.38
N THR A 68 5.24 5.47 -9.89
CA THR A 68 5.02 5.18 -8.48
C THR A 68 5.68 3.85 -8.12
N PHE A 69 6.02 3.67 -6.85
CA PHE A 69 6.46 2.37 -6.35
C PHE A 69 5.42 1.27 -6.61
N GLU A 70 4.12 1.61 -6.63
CA GLU A 70 3.05 0.68 -7.01
C GLU A 70 3.15 0.23 -8.47
N ARG A 71 3.55 1.12 -9.39
CA ARG A 71 3.81 0.75 -10.79
C ARG A 71 5.00 -0.20 -10.90
N LEU A 72 6.07 0.04 -10.13
CA LEU A 72 7.22 -0.87 -10.06
C LEU A 72 6.79 -2.26 -9.57
N ILE A 73 5.97 -2.34 -8.53
CA ILE A 73 5.41 -3.59 -8.03
C ILE A 73 4.55 -4.28 -9.10
N ALA A 74 3.67 -3.54 -9.78
CA ALA A 74 2.85 -4.09 -10.86
C ALA A 74 3.68 -4.64 -12.03
N ASP A 75 4.82 -4.01 -12.34
CA ASP A 75 5.75 -4.50 -13.35
C ASP A 75 6.53 -5.72 -12.87
N CYS A 76 6.97 -5.75 -11.60
CA CYS A 76 7.61 -6.93 -11.00
C CYS A 76 6.67 -8.13 -10.91
N LEU A 77 5.37 -7.93 -10.72
CA LEU A 77 4.39 -9.03 -10.75
C LEU A 77 4.21 -9.63 -12.16
N LYS A 78 4.48 -8.86 -13.21
CA LYS A 78 4.48 -9.36 -14.61
C LYS A 78 5.79 -10.05 -14.98
N CYS A 79 6.91 -9.63 -14.36
CA CYS A 79 8.26 -10.13 -14.62
C CYS A 79 9.02 -10.27 -13.29
N PRO A 80 8.79 -11.35 -12.51
CA PRO A 80 9.37 -11.53 -11.18
C PRO A 80 10.90 -11.46 -11.15
N GLU A 81 11.58 -11.85 -12.22
CA GLU A 81 13.04 -11.80 -12.36
C GLU A 81 13.59 -10.37 -12.23
N SER A 82 12.76 -9.36 -12.55
CA SER A 82 13.12 -7.94 -12.38
C SER A 82 13.45 -7.61 -10.93
N VAL A 83 12.81 -8.29 -9.96
CA VAL A 83 13.10 -8.14 -8.52
C VAL A 83 14.58 -8.43 -8.26
N ILE A 84 15.10 -9.53 -8.79
CA ILE A 84 16.51 -9.93 -8.61
C ILE A 84 17.45 -8.90 -9.21
N HIS A 85 17.12 -8.35 -10.38
CA HIS A 85 17.92 -7.29 -10.99
C HIS A 85 17.98 -6.02 -10.14
N ILE A 86 16.83 -5.60 -9.59
CA ILE A 86 16.75 -4.43 -8.71
C ILE A 86 17.56 -4.66 -7.43
N LEU A 87 17.42 -5.83 -6.81
CA LEU A 87 18.08 -6.16 -5.54
C LEU A 87 19.60 -6.38 -5.69
N ARG A 88 20.08 -6.75 -6.89
CA ARG A 88 21.52 -6.79 -7.21
C ARG A 88 22.16 -5.42 -7.34
N ASP A 89 21.37 -4.40 -7.67
CA ASP A 89 21.88 -3.07 -7.96
C ASP A 89 22.20 -2.33 -6.66
N ASN A 90 23.47 -2.41 -6.25
CA ASN A 90 24.00 -1.69 -5.10
C ASN A 90 23.76 -0.17 -5.16
N THR A 91 23.49 0.39 -6.35
CA THR A 91 23.21 1.82 -6.50
C THR A 91 21.75 2.15 -6.17
N LEU A 92 20.82 1.19 -6.31
CA LEU A 92 19.39 1.39 -6.04
C LEU A 92 19.01 1.06 -4.60
N LEU A 93 19.61 0.03 -4.00
CA LEU A 93 19.34 -0.38 -2.60
C LEU A 93 19.31 0.78 -1.59
N PRO A 94 20.21 1.78 -1.65
CA PRO A 94 20.21 2.85 -0.68
C PRO A 94 19.00 3.80 -0.80
N TYR A 95 18.19 3.69 -1.85
CA TYR A 95 16.97 4.46 -2.05
C TYR A 95 15.70 3.72 -1.61
N LEU A 96 15.81 2.44 -1.26
CA LEU A 96 14.66 1.62 -0.89
C LEU A 96 14.56 1.49 0.63
N SER A 97 13.35 1.60 1.15
CA SER A 97 13.06 1.24 2.54
C SER A 97 13.04 -0.28 2.73
N GLU A 98 13.14 -0.71 3.99
CA GLU A 98 13.04 -2.12 4.35
C GLU A 98 11.69 -2.73 3.92
N GLU A 99 10.60 -2.01 4.17
CA GLU A 99 9.26 -2.41 3.71
C GLU A 99 9.19 -2.49 2.18
N GLN A 100 9.75 -1.52 1.44
CA GLN A 100 9.80 -1.57 -0.02
C GLN A 100 10.57 -2.79 -0.53
N ILE A 101 11.66 -3.17 0.15
CA ILE A 101 12.42 -4.36 -0.23
C ILE A 101 11.64 -5.65 0.07
N LEU A 102 10.96 -5.74 1.21
CA LEU A 102 10.06 -6.86 1.49
C LEU A 102 8.93 -6.96 0.47
N ARG A 103 8.37 -5.81 0.05
CA ARG A 103 7.36 -5.75 -1.02
C ARG A 103 7.92 -6.21 -2.37
N LEU A 104 9.14 -5.83 -2.73
CA LEU A 104 9.81 -6.33 -3.94
C LEU A 104 10.04 -7.84 -3.86
N ILE A 105 10.58 -8.34 -2.75
CA ILE A 105 10.78 -9.78 -2.51
C ILE A 105 9.45 -10.53 -2.63
N SER A 106 8.36 -9.97 -2.09
CA SER A 106 7.03 -10.58 -2.17
C SER A 106 6.50 -10.75 -3.60
N CYS A 107 7.10 -10.10 -4.61
CA CYS A 107 6.76 -10.32 -6.02
C CYS A 107 7.46 -11.55 -6.63
N HIS A 108 8.43 -12.18 -5.95
CA HIS A 108 9.16 -13.33 -6.45
C HIS A 108 9.18 -14.48 -5.41
N GLY A 109 8.25 -15.42 -5.55
CA GLY A 109 7.98 -16.45 -4.55
C GLY A 109 9.16 -17.37 -4.23
N GLU A 110 9.88 -17.86 -5.25
CA GLU A 110 11.03 -18.75 -5.08
C GLU A 110 12.18 -18.07 -4.33
N PHE A 111 12.46 -16.81 -4.67
CA PHE A 111 13.47 -16.03 -3.97
C PHE A 111 13.06 -15.73 -2.52
N ALA A 112 11.79 -15.40 -2.29
CA ALA A 112 11.25 -15.19 -0.95
C ALA A 112 11.40 -16.45 -0.06
N ILE A 113 11.05 -17.63 -0.58
CA ILE A 113 11.21 -18.92 0.11
C ILE A 113 12.70 -19.18 0.40
N SER A 114 13.58 -18.96 -0.57
CA SER A 114 15.03 -19.14 -0.36
C SER A 114 15.57 -18.23 0.75
N LEU A 115 15.12 -16.98 0.84
CA LEU A 115 15.52 -16.09 1.93
C LEU A 115 15.01 -16.55 3.30
N LEU A 116 13.83 -17.18 3.36
CA LEU A 116 13.26 -17.75 4.57
C LEU A 116 14.00 -19.02 5.03
N GLU A 117 14.39 -19.89 4.09
CA GLU A 117 15.21 -21.07 4.38
C GLU A 117 16.59 -20.71 4.96
N ASN A 118 17.12 -19.54 4.60
CA ASN A 118 18.43 -19.05 5.03
C ASN A 118 18.35 -18.09 6.25
N ASP A 119 17.17 -17.89 6.85
CA ASP A 119 16.93 -16.99 8.00
C ASP A 119 17.47 -15.54 7.80
N VAL A 120 17.41 -15.03 6.56
CA VAL A 120 17.97 -13.70 6.18
C VAL A 120 17.02 -12.54 6.54
N LEU A 121 15.72 -12.82 6.65
CA LEU A 121 14.69 -11.78 6.74
C LEU A 121 14.48 -11.28 8.18
N PRO A 122 14.25 -9.99 8.41
CA PRO A 122 13.93 -9.45 9.73
C PRO A 122 12.54 -9.94 10.15
N ILE A 123 12.52 -10.78 11.20
CA ILE A 123 11.34 -11.53 11.63
C ILE A 123 10.48 -10.68 12.56
N ASN A 124 9.57 -9.89 11.99
CA ASN A 124 8.41 -9.42 12.74
C ASN A 124 7.13 -9.82 11.99
N HIS A 125 6.01 -9.89 12.71
CA HIS A 125 4.74 -10.39 12.15
C HIS A 125 4.25 -9.59 10.94
N GLN A 126 4.47 -8.27 10.92
CA GLN A 126 4.06 -7.41 9.81
C GLN A 126 4.89 -7.70 8.55
N SER A 127 6.21 -7.90 8.70
CA SER A 127 7.10 -8.27 7.60
C SER A 127 6.69 -9.59 6.94
N LEU A 128 6.26 -10.58 7.75
CA LEU A 128 5.78 -11.86 7.23
C LEU A 128 4.51 -11.72 6.39
N LEU A 129 3.55 -10.90 6.83
CA LEU A 129 2.34 -10.60 6.06
C LEU A 129 2.63 -9.86 4.75
N VAL A 130 3.64 -8.98 4.73
CA VAL A 130 4.07 -8.30 3.49
C VAL A 130 4.66 -9.31 2.51
N LEU A 131 5.50 -10.24 2.99
CA LEU A 131 6.15 -11.25 2.15
C LEU A 131 5.17 -12.22 1.48
N THR A 132 4.08 -12.56 2.15
CA THR A 132 3.08 -13.49 1.61
C THR A 132 2.12 -12.84 0.63
N LYS A 133 2.09 -11.51 0.53
CA LYS A 133 1.00 -10.76 -0.13
C LYS A 133 0.63 -11.25 -1.54
N TYR A 134 1.60 -11.66 -2.36
CA TYR A 134 1.34 -12.01 -3.77
C TYR A 134 1.51 -13.49 -4.12
N HIS A 135 2.07 -14.31 -3.23
CA HIS A 135 2.39 -15.71 -3.54
C HIS A 135 1.90 -16.66 -2.45
N LEU A 136 0.88 -17.45 -2.79
CA LEU A 136 0.32 -18.50 -1.92
C LEU A 136 1.39 -19.48 -1.42
N GLN A 137 2.33 -19.90 -2.27
CA GLN A 137 3.38 -20.84 -1.86
C GLN A 137 4.25 -20.32 -0.71
N VAL A 138 4.48 -19.00 -0.62
CA VAL A 138 5.23 -18.39 0.49
C VAL A 138 4.42 -18.50 1.79
N ALA A 139 3.11 -18.26 1.72
CA ALA A 139 2.23 -18.46 2.87
C ALA A 139 2.22 -19.93 3.29
N MET A 140 2.01 -20.86 2.36
CA MET A 140 2.01 -22.30 2.63
C MET A 140 3.31 -22.80 3.24
N TYR A 141 4.46 -22.24 2.85
CA TYR A 141 5.74 -22.54 3.48
C TYR A 141 5.69 -22.30 5.00
N PHE A 142 5.06 -21.22 5.46
CA PHE A 142 4.88 -20.95 6.90
C PHE A 142 3.97 -21.94 7.63
N PHE A 143 2.98 -22.52 6.93
CA PHE A 143 2.07 -23.48 7.53
C PHE A 143 2.65 -24.90 7.57
N ASN A 144 3.50 -25.24 6.59
CA ASN A 144 4.13 -26.56 6.49
C ASN A 144 5.37 -26.71 7.36
N ASP A 145 6.11 -25.62 7.60
CA ASP A 145 7.27 -25.62 8.48
C ASP A 145 6.85 -25.40 9.95
N PRO A 146 7.15 -26.34 10.89
CA PRO A 146 6.73 -26.21 12.28
C PRO A 146 7.31 -25.01 13.03
N GLN A 147 8.54 -24.58 12.68
CA GLN A 147 9.19 -23.44 13.30
C GLN A 147 8.51 -22.14 12.88
N TRP A 148 8.20 -22.00 11.59
CA TRP A 148 7.44 -20.86 11.08
C TRP A 148 6.00 -20.86 11.55
N PHE A 149 5.33 -22.02 11.58
CA PHE A 149 3.96 -22.13 12.05
C PHE A 149 3.81 -21.62 13.49
N LYS A 150 4.76 -21.99 14.37
CA LYS A 150 4.81 -21.46 15.74
C LYS A 150 4.95 -19.94 15.78
N ARG A 151 5.71 -19.34 14.87
CA ARG A 151 5.90 -17.88 14.76
C ARG A 151 4.66 -17.16 14.24
N ILE A 152 3.89 -17.79 13.34
CA ILE A 152 2.69 -17.18 12.74
C ILE A 152 1.37 -17.51 13.45
N LYS A 153 1.39 -18.37 14.48
CA LYS A 153 0.19 -18.87 15.18
C LYS A 153 -0.81 -17.79 15.63
N TYR A 154 -0.33 -16.62 16.04
CA TYR A 154 -1.20 -15.51 16.47
C TYR A 154 -1.79 -14.69 15.31
N ASN A 155 -1.34 -14.92 14.08
CA ASN A 155 -1.74 -14.19 12.87
C ASN A 155 -2.33 -15.10 11.80
N LEU A 156 -2.68 -16.36 12.12
CA LEU A 156 -3.18 -17.36 11.16
C LEU A 156 -4.29 -16.79 10.26
N TYR A 157 -5.28 -16.15 10.88
CA TYR A 157 -6.42 -15.57 10.18
C TYR A 157 -6.03 -14.40 9.27
N ALA A 158 -5.00 -13.62 9.62
CA ALA A 158 -4.53 -12.54 8.76
C ALA A 158 -3.92 -13.07 7.45
N PHE A 159 -3.22 -14.22 7.48
CA PHE A 159 -2.76 -14.90 6.27
C PHE A 159 -3.93 -15.47 5.46
N GLY A 160 -4.94 -16.04 6.12
CA GLY A 160 -6.16 -16.50 5.44
C GLY A 160 -6.95 -15.37 4.76
N CYS A 161 -6.95 -14.16 5.33
CA CYS A 161 -7.56 -12.99 4.70
C CYS A 161 -6.84 -12.54 3.41
N GLN A 162 -5.56 -12.89 3.23
CA GLN A 162 -4.82 -12.57 2.00
C GLN A 162 -5.06 -13.62 0.91
N HIS A 163 -5.19 -14.90 1.31
CA HIS A 163 -5.29 -16.04 0.41
C HIS A 163 -6.46 -16.95 0.80
N PRO A 164 -7.55 -17.01 0.00
CA PRO A 164 -8.69 -17.88 0.28
C PRO A 164 -8.32 -19.35 0.47
N GLU A 165 -7.27 -19.84 -0.20
CA GLU A 165 -6.74 -21.20 -0.06
C GLU A 165 -6.13 -21.44 1.33
N ILE A 166 -5.48 -20.43 1.91
CA ILE A 166 -4.99 -20.49 3.29
C ILE A 166 -6.16 -20.47 4.27
N ALA A 167 -7.17 -19.63 4.03
CA ALA A 167 -8.39 -19.64 4.84
C ALA A 167 -9.06 -21.02 4.81
N GLN A 168 -9.18 -21.62 3.63
CA GLN A 168 -9.70 -22.96 3.44
C GLN A 168 -8.86 -24.00 4.21
N TYR A 169 -7.54 -23.93 4.09
CA TYR A 169 -6.60 -24.82 4.80
C TYR A 169 -6.74 -24.71 6.33
N ILE A 170 -6.90 -23.49 6.87
CA ILE A 170 -7.16 -23.23 8.29
C ILE A 170 -8.44 -23.94 8.74
N LEU A 171 -9.51 -23.82 7.94
CA LEU A 171 -10.80 -24.44 8.26
C LEU A 171 -10.76 -25.96 8.16
N ASP A 172 -10.18 -26.51 7.08
CA ASP A 172 -10.14 -27.96 6.85
C ASP A 172 -9.30 -28.70 7.89
N ASN A 173 -8.25 -28.05 8.40
CA ASN A 173 -7.37 -28.63 9.42
C ASN A 173 -7.73 -28.17 10.85
N ASN A 174 -8.83 -27.44 11.03
CA ASN A 174 -9.26 -26.90 12.32
C ASN A 174 -8.15 -26.16 13.08
N LEU A 175 -7.30 -25.43 12.35
CA LEU A 175 -6.17 -24.73 12.94
C LEU A 175 -6.66 -23.65 13.89
N THR A 176 -6.09 -23.63 15.09
CA THR A 176 -6.45 -22.69 16.13
C THR A 176 -5.21 -22.20 16.87
N ASP A 177 -5.27 -20.97 17.35
CA ASP A 177 -4.28 -20.44 18.27
C ASP A 177 -4.45 -20.96 19.71
N GLY A 178 -5.55 -21.68 19.99
CA GLY A 178 -5.91 -22.20 21.30
C GLY A 178 -6.75 -21.24 22.15
N ASN A 179 -7.21 -20.11 21.59
CA ASN A 179 -8.08 -19.16 22.26
C ASN A 179 -9.41 -19.03 21.50
N ASP A 180 -10.52 -19.45 22.12
CA ASP A 180 -11.84 -19.46 21.48
C ASP A 180 -12.33 -18.07 21.05
N LEU A 181 -11.98 -17.02 21.81
CA LEU A 181 -12.35 -15.65 21.46
C LEU A 181 -11.59 -15.19 20.19
N ILE A 182 -10.27 -15.42 20.15
CA ILE A 182 -9.47 -15.06 18.98
C ILE A 182 -9.88 -15.92 17.78
N ARG A 183 -10.26 -17.18 18.01
CA ARG A 183 -10.85 -18.03 16.96
C ARG A 183 -12.14 -17.44 16.42
N ARG A 184 -13.08 -17.03 17.27
CA ARG A 184 -14.33 -16.41 16.84
C ARG A 184 -14.09 -15.14 16.02
N GLU A 185 -13.26 -14.22 16.51
CA GLU A 185 -12.90 -13.00 15.79
C GLU A 185 -12.17 -13.29 14.47
N GLY A 186 -11.28 -14.28 14.48
CA GLY A 186 -10.53 -14.74 13.33
C GLY A 186 -11.42 -15.31 12.22
N LEU A 187 -12.38 -16.16 12.59
CA LEU A 187 -13.37 -16.72 11.67
C LEU A 187 -14.27 -15.63 11.07
N ASN A 188 -14.69 -14.64 11.86
CA ASN A 188 -15.42 -13.48 11.36
C ASN A 188 -14.59 -12.71 10.32
N LYS A 189 -13.31 -12.44 10.59
CA LYS A 189 -12.41 -11.77 9.62
C LYS A 189 -12.22 -12.58 8.33
N LEU A 190 -12.07 -13.90 8.44
CA LEU A 190 -11.97 -14.78 7.26
C LEU A 190 -13.24 -14.71 6.41
N ALA A 191 -14.41 -14.82 7.05
CA ALA A 191 -15.70 -14.71 6.37
C ALA A 191 -15.87 -13.34 5.69
N GLU A 192 -15.51 -12.26 6.37
CA GLU A 192 -15.56 -10.92 5.79
C GLU A 192 -14.62 -10.74 4.59
N SER A 193 -13.49 -11.46 4.55
CA SER A 193 -12.50 -11.33 3.48
C SER A 193 -12.85 -12.09 2.19
N SER A 194 -13.69 -13.13 2.27
CA SER A 194 -14.02 -13.97 1.12
C SER A 194 -15.44 -14.53 1.19
N LEU A 195 -16.23 -14.25 0.14
CA LEU A 195 -17.60 -14.76 -0.01
C LEU A 195 -17.66 -16.30 0.04
N VAL A 196 -16.66 -16.97 -0.55
CA VAL A 196 -16.56 -18.44 -0.57
C VAL A 196 -16.38 -18.99 0.85
N ILE A 197 -15.52 -18.35 1.63
CA ILE A 197 -15.25 -18.73 3.02
C ILE A 197 -16.46 -18.44 3.91
N ALA A 198 -17.10 -17.28 3.73
CA ALA A 198 -18.35 -16.95 4.42
C ALA A 198 -19.42 -18.01 4.16
N ARG A 199 -19.68 -18.37 2.89
CA ARG A 199 -20.66 -19.42 2.54
C ARG A 199 -20.32 -20.75 3.21
N LYS A 200 -19.06 -21.15 3.22
CA LYS A 200 -18.63 -22.39 3.89
C LYS A 200 -18.93 -22.37 5.39
N LEU A 201 -18.67 -21.25 6.06
CA LEU A 201 -18.93 -21.08 7.49
C LEU A 201 -20.43 -21.06 7.81
N LEU A 202 -21.26 -20.49 6.91
CA LEU A 202 -22.71 -20.51 7.05
C LEU A 202 -23.30 -21.92 6.94
N ASN A 203 -22.72 -22.77 6.09
CA ASN A 203 -23.16 -24.15 5.90
C ASN A 203 -22.77 -25.08 7.06
N ASP A 204 -21.87 -24.66 7.96
CA ASP A 204 -21.57 -25.37 9.18
C ASP A 204 -22.44 -24.84 10.35
N SER A 205 -23.48 -25.59 10.70
CA SER A 205 -24.46 -25.18 11.72
C SER A 205 -23.85 -24.82 13.08
N VAL A 206 -22.78 -25.51 13.49
CA VAL A 206 -22.09 -25.26 14.76
C VAL A 206 -21.38 -23.90 14.71
N THR A 207 -20.61 -23.66 13.65
CA THR A 207 -19.95 -22.37 13.45
C THR A 207 -20.95 -21.24 13.25
N PHE A 208 -22.02 -21.45 12.49
CA PHE A 208 -23.10 -20.46 12.34
C PHE A 208 -23.67 -20.03 13.69
N GLY A 209 -24.04 -20.98 14.55
CA GLY A 209 -24.53 -20.68 15.90
C GLY A 209 -23.51 -19.94 16.75
N ASN A 210 -22.24 -20.36 16.71
CA ASN A 210 -21.16 -19.75 17.48
C ASN A 210 -20.81 -18.32 17.04
N LEU A 211 -20.96 -18.02 15.75
CA LEU A 211 -20.69 -16.69 15.18
C LEU A 211 -21.93 -15.77 15.20
N THR A 212 -23.12 -16.29 15.52
CA THR A 212 -24.34 -15.48 15.59
C THR A 212 -24.28 -14.52 16.78
N GLU A 213 -24.49 -13.25 16.52
CA GLU A 213 -24.52 -12.21 17.54
C GLU A 213 -25.90 -12.18 18.22
N PRO A 214 -26.00 -12.02 19.56
CA PRO A 214 -27.29 -12.05 20.27
C PRO A 214 -28.31 -11.01 19.80
N THR A 215 -27.85 -9.92 19.19
CA THR A 215 -28.69 -8.81 18.73
C THR A 215 -28.95 -8.82 17.22
N LEU A 216 -28.47 -9.85 16.52
CA LEU A 216 -28.64 -10.01 15.07
C LEU A 216 -29.31 -11.35 14.77
N LYS A 217 -29.96 -11.47 13.61
CA LYS A 217 -30.56 -12.73 13.17
C LYS A 217 -29.55 -13.74 12.60
N GLY A 218 -28.29 -13.36 12.57
CA GLY A 218 -27.18 -14.20 12.11
C GLY A 218 -25.81 -13.56 12.41
N PRO A 219 -24.72 -14.16 11.94
CA PRO A 219 -23.38 -13.62 12.10
C PRO A 219 -23.23 -12.24 11.45
N GLN A 220 -22.42 -11.37 12.06
CA GLN A 220 -22.25 -9.98 11.57
C GLN A 220 -21.74 -9.92 10.11
N PHE A 221 -20.83 -10.81 9.72
CA PHE A 221 -20.28 -10.84 8.35
C PHE A 221 -21.34 -11.13 7.28
N LEU A 222 -22.48 -11.72 7.65
CA LEU A 222 -23.58 -12.01 6.72
C LEU A 222 -24.11 -10.71 6.09
N TYR A 223 -24.18 -9.64 6.89
CA TYR A 223 -24.68 -8.34 6.45
C TYR A 223 -23.69 -7.62 5.53
N LYS A 224 -22.42 -8.05 5.47
CA LYS A 224 -21.44 -7.55 4.49
C LYS A 224 -21.68 -8.13 3.09
N HIS A 225 -22.12 -9.38 3.01
CA HIS A 225 -22.34 -10.11 1.75
C HIS A 225 -23.84 -10.27 1.49
N LEU A 226 -24.46 -9.25 0.88
CA LEU A 226 -25.92 -9.23 0.65
C LEU A 226 -26.40 -10.45 -0.14
N GLU A 227 -25.58 -11.00 -1.03
CA GLU A 227 -25.87 -12.22 -1.78
C GLU A 227 -26.14 -13.41 -0.84
N LEU A 228 -25.34 -13.55 0.23
CA LEU A 228 -25.52 -14.62 1.20
C LEU A 228 -26.72 -14.35 2.10
N LEU A 229 -26.98 -13.09 2.44
CA LEU A 229 -28.18 -12.71 3.20
C LEU A 229 -29.46 -13.06 2.43
N ILE A 230 -29.48 -12.80 1.12
CA ILE A 230 -30.58 -13.15 0.21
C ILE A 230 -30.69 -14.66 0.03
N GLU A 231 -29.57 -15.36 -0.17
CA GLU A 231 -29.52 -16.83 -0.28
C GLU A 231 -30.09 -17.49 1.00
N LEU A 232 -29.68 -17.00 2.17
CA LEU A 232 -30.15 -17.48 3.46
C LEU A 232 -31.64 -17.14 3.69
N GLY A 233 -32.09 -15.99 3.19
CA GLY A 233 -33.51 -15.59 3.16
C GLY A 233 -34.46 -16.65 2.63
N LYS A 234 -34.01 -17.42 1.63
CA LYS A 234 -34.81 -18.48 0.98
C LYS A 234 -35.06 -19.69 1.86
N THR A 235 -34.23 -19.91 2.87
CA THR A 235 -34.22 -21.15 3.67
C THR A 235 -34.37 -20.91 5.16
N ASN A 236 -34.05 -19.71 5.66
CA ASN A 236 -34.09 -19.36 7.08
C ASN A 236 -35.29 -18.45 7.39
N GLU A 237 -36.19 -18.93 8.24
CA GLU A 237 -37.42 -18.23 8.63
C GLU A 237 -37.17 -16.84 9.23
N SER A 238 -36.03 -16.63 9.89
CA SER A 238 -35.66 -15.32 10.46
C SER A 238 -35.56 -14.23 9.40
N PHE A 239 -35.26 -14.62 8.15
CA PHE A 239 -35.12 -13.76 6.99
C PHE A 239 -36.25 -13.93 5.97
N ALA A 240 -37.35 -14.60 6.34
CA ALA A 240 -38.49 -14.84 5.44
C ALA A 240 -39.11 -13.55 4.89
N PHE A 241 -38.91 -12.41 5.58
CA PHE A 241 -39.36 -11.10 5.12
C PHE A 241 -38.74 -10.68 3.77
N LEU A 242 -37.58 -11.23 3.40
CA LEU A 242 -36.91 -10.98 2.10
C LEU A 242 -37.67 -11.58 0.91
N HIS A 243 -38.57 -12.54 1.16
CA HIS A 243 -39.42 -13.16 0.14
C HIS A 243 -40.92 -13.01 0.46
N SER A 244 -41.25 -12.23 1.48
CA SER A 244 -42.64 -11.99 1.86
C SER A 244 -43.24 -10.83 1.06
N HIS A 245 -44.44 -11.03 0.52
CA HIS A 245 -45.32 -10.03 -0.08
C HIS A 245 -44.71 -9.09 -1.15
N ASN A 246 -45.00 -9.40 -2.42
CA ASN A 246 -44.93 -8.51 -3.60
C ASN A 246 -43.57 -7.88 -3.97
N VAL A 247 -42.49 -8.14 -3.22
CA VAL A 247 -41.14 -7.65 -3.55
C VAL A 247 -40.20 -8.83 -3.72
N GLU A 248 -39.72 -9.04 -4.94
CA GLU A 248 -38.78 -10.10 -5.27
C GLU A 248 -37.35 -9.58 -5.11
N ILE A 249 -36.69 -9.94 -3.99
CA ILE A 249 -35.29 -9.60 -3.74
C ILE A 249 -34.40 -10.75 -4.22
N ASN A 250 -33.78 -10.59 -5.39
CA ASN A 250 -32.91 -11.62 -5.98
C ASN A 250 -31.44 -11.20 -6.04
N THR A 251 -31.17 -9.90 -6.07
CA THR A 251 -29.82 -9.33 -6.19
C THR A 251 -29.51 -8.35 -5.05
N PRO A 252 -28.22 -8.08 -4.75
CA PRO A 252 -27.82 -6.99 -3.86
C PRO A 252 -28.43 -5.64 -4.25
N GLU A 253 -28.53 -5.36 -5.55
CA GLU A 253 -29.14 -4.15 -6.07
C GLU A 253 -30.63 -4.08 -5.75
N ASP A 254 -31.37 -5.19 -5.89
CA ASP A 254 -32.78 -5.26 -5.49
C ASP A 254 -32.93 -4.97 -3.99
N PHE A 255 -32.04 -5.54 -3.17
CA PHE A 255 -32.03 -5.32 -1.72
C PHE A 255 -31.85 -3.84 -1.39
N ILE A 256 -30.88 -3.17 -2.02
CA ILE A 256 -30.61 -1.74 -1.81
C ILE A 256 -31.79 -0.89 -2.31
N ASN A 257 -32.35 -1.22 -3.49
CA ASN A 257 -33.44 -0.45 -4.09
C ASN A 257 -34.72 -0.53 -3.26
N HIS A 258 -35.05 -1.69 -2.71
CA HIS A 258 -36.24 -1.93 -1.89
C HIS A 258 -35.97 -1.81 -0.38
N PHE A 259 -34.81 -1.28 0.03
CA PHE A 259 -34.38 -1.21 1.42
C PHE A 259 -35.42 -0.54 2.34
N GLU A 260 -36.16 0.45 1.84
CA GLU A 260 -37.21 1.15 2.59
C GLU A 260 -38.35 0.22 3.00
N ILE A 261 -38.78 -0.65 2.07
CA ILE A 261 -39.81 -1.66 2.32
C ILE A 261 -39.26 -2.73 3.29
N LEU A 262 -38.01 -3.15 3.12
CA LEU A 262 -37.37 -4.12 4.03
C LEU A 262 -37.26 -3.59 5.47
N CYS A 263 -37.02 -2.29 5.62
CA CYS A 263 -37.10 -1.60 6.90
C CYS A 263 -38.49 -1.69 7.53
N GLU A 264 -39.57 -1.67 6.75
CA GLU A 264 -40.92 -1.82 7.29
C GLU A 264 -41.22 -3.25 7.73
N LEU A 265 -40.70 -4.23 6.99
CA LEU A 265 -41.07 -5.63 7.11
C LEU A 265 -40.34 -6.44 8.18
N GLY A 266 -39.17 -6.00 8.68
CA GLY A 266 -38.55 -6.76 9.77
C GLY A 266 -37.09 -6.52 10.09
N LEU A 267 -36.41 -5.52 9.52
CA LEU A 267 -35.07 -5.15 9.96
C LEU A 267 -35.11 -4.45 11.33
N SER A 268 -34.25 -4.85 12.25
CA SER A 268 -34.06 -4.15 13.52
C SER A 268 -33.11 -2.96 13.39
N GLU A 269 -33.11 -2.04 14.37
CA GLU A 269 -32.16 -0.92 14.44
C GLU A 269 -30.71 -1.38 14.35
N LYS A 270 -30.36 -2.47 15.04
CA LYS A 270 -29.00 -3.01 15.03
C LYS A 270 -28.61 -3.54 13.65
N GLU A 271 -29.53 -4.20 12.95
CA GLU A 271 -29.30 -4.72 11.60
C GLU A 271 -29.16 -3.59 10.59
N VAL A 272 -30.00 -2.55 10.66
CA VAL A 272 -29.85 -1.34 9.84
C VAL A 272 -28.50 -0.68 10.10
N GLY A 273 -28.08 -0.59 11.36
CA GLY A 273 -26.77 -0.09 11.76
C GLY A 273 -25.62 -0.86 11.14
N VAL A 274 -25.65 -2.19 11.24
CA VAL A 274 -24.62 -3.08 10.67
C VAL A 274 -24.63 -3.05 9.15
N LEU A 275 -25.80 -3.02 8.51
CA LEU A 275 -25.91 -2.87 7.06
C LEU A 275 -25.30 -1.56 6.60
N GLY A 276 -25.58 -0.45 7.29
CA GLY A 276 -24.97 0.84 6.99
C GLY A 276 -23.48 0.93 7.31
N ASP A 277 -22.94 0.05 8.17
CA ASP A 277 -21.49 -0.08 8.45
C ASP A 277 -20.72 -0.75 7.30
N TYR A 278 -21.40 -1.53 6.45
CA TYR A 278 -20.81 -2.21 5.30
C TYR A 278 -21.21 -1.60 3.95
N HIS A 279 -22.43 -1.08 3.84
CA HIS A 279 -23.04 -0.61 2.59
C HIS A 279 -23.37 0.87 2.67
N PRO A 280 -22.50 1.75 2.15
CA PRO A 280 -22.73 3.20 2.21
C PRO A 280 -24.03 3.64 1.52
N GLU A 281 -24.50 2.94 0.51
CA GLU A 281 -25.77 3.20 -0.18
C GLU A 281 -26.96 3.04 0.76
N ILE A 282 -26.91 2.03 1.64
CA ILE A 282 -27.92 1.79 2.67
C ILE A 282 -27.86 2.90 3.72
N ALA A 283 -26.66 3.21 4.24
CA ALA A 283 -26.49 4.30 5.19
C ALA A 283 -27.01 5.63 4.62
N LEU A 284 -26.74 5.92 3.34
CA LEU A 284 -27.18 7.15 2.69
C LEU A 284 -28.71 7.20 2.54
N LYS A 285 -29.35 6.09 2.13
CA LYS A 285 -30.81 5.99 2.07
C LYS A 285 -31.44 6.25 3.44
N VAL A 286 -30.87 5.71 4.50
CA VAL A 286 -31.34 5.97 5.88
C VAL A 286 -31.20 7.46 6.22
N LEU A 287 -30.10 8.11 5.87
CA LEU A 287 -29.89 9.55 6.14
C LEU A 287 -30.81 10.46 5.34
N GLN A 288 -31.19 10.06 4.13
CA GLN A 288 -32.01 10.86 3.22
C GLN A 288 -33.52 10.68 3.44
N ASN A 289 -33.96 9.57 4.03
CA ASN A 289 -35.37 9.28 4.27
C ASN A 289 -35.75 9.61 5.73
N GLU A 290 -36.46 10.72 5.95
CA GLU A 290 -36.84 11.20 7.29
C GLU A 290 -37.63 10.17 8.13
N THR A 291 -38.47 9.35 7.50
CA THR A 291 -39.29 8.35 8.20
C THR A 291 -38.42 7.21 8.72
N ILE A 292 -37.54 6.66 7.86
CA ILE A 292 -36.59 5.60 8.24
C ILE A 292 -35.60 6.14 9.28
N PHE A 293 -35.12 7.36 9.04
CA PHE A 293 -34.25 8.08 9.95
C PHE A 293 -34.90 8.20 11.34
N ALA A 294 -36.10 8.75 11.44
CA ALA A 294 -36.80 8.91 12.72
C ALA A 294 -37.07 7.57 13.42
N ARG A 295 -37.35 6.51 12.65
CA ARG A 295 -37.64 5.17 13.19
C ARG A 295 -36.43 4.50 13.81
N TYR A 296 -35.28 4.53 13.14
CA TYR A 296 -34.09 3.76 13.54
C TYR A 296 -33.04 4.59 14.27
N ILE A 297 -33.05 5.90 14.09
CA ILE A 297 -32.00 6.79 14.58
C ILE A 297 -32.50 7.49 15.86
N GLY A 298 -33.04 6.70 16.79
CA GLY A 298 -33.57 7.16 18.08
C GLY A 298 -32.48 7.63 19.05
N ILE A 299 -32.43 7.04 20.25
CA ILE A 299 -31.48 7.44 21.30
C ILE A 299 -30.01 7.24 20.86
N ASN A 300 -29.75 6.26 19.99
CA ASN A 300 -28.40 5.96 19.48
C ASN A 300 -28.01 6.77 18.24
N ARG A 301 -28.77 7.81 17.89
CA ARG A 301 -28.59 8.63 16.68
C ARG A 301 -27.14 8.97 16.39
N LEU A 302 -26.51 9.60 17.37
CA LEU A 302 -25.17 10.13 17.21
C LEU A 302 -24.15 8.99 17.04
N LEU A 303 -24.32 7.88 17.76
CA LEU A 303 -23.38 6.76 17.69
C LEU A 303 -23.41 6.08 16.32
N MET A 304 -24.60 5.82 15.77
CA MET A 304 -24.74 5.14 14.48
C MET A 304 -24.25 6.02 13.32
N ILE A 305 -24.70 7.29 13.28
CA ILE A 305 -24.24 8.24 12.25
C ILE A 305 -22.73 8.40 12.33
N MET A 306 -22.16 8.52 13.53
CA MET A 306 -20.71 8.60 13.69
C MET A 306 -20.01 7.33 13.22
N GLY A 307 -20.55 6.14 13.50
CA GLY A 307 -20.02 4.88 12.96
C GLY A 307 -19.91 4.93 11.44
N TRP A 308 -21.00 5.28 10.75
CA TRP A 308 -21.04 5.34 9.29
C TRP A 308 -20.14 6.44 8.72
N VAL A 309 -20.18 7.63 9.32
CA VAL A 309 -19.34 8.76 8.92
C VAL A 309 -17.86 8.44 9.10
N LEU A 310 -17.44 7.64 10.08
CA LEU A 310 -16.05 7.24 10.24
C LEU A 310 -15.63 6.15 9.24
N ARG A 311 -16.57 5.36 8.71
CA ARG A 311 -16.27 4.24 7.78
C ARG A 311 -16.37 4.63 6.31
N HIS A 312 -17.31 5.52 5.98
CA HIS A 312 -17.69 5.77 4.59
C HIS A 312 -17.51 7.24 4.21
N GLU A 313 -16.64 7.49 3.24
CA GLU A 313 -16.33 8.84 2.75
C GLU A 313 -17.57 9.56 2.18
N VAL A 314 -18.42 8.85 1.42
CA VAL A 314 -19.66 9.42 0.86
C VAL A 314 -20.63 9.88 1.95
N ILE A 315 -20.71 9.13 3.06
CA ILE A 315 -21.55 9.50 4.20
C ILE A 315 -20.97 10.70 4.94
N ALA A 316 -19.64 10.72 5.14
CA ALA A 316 -18.95 11.86 5.72
C ALA A 316 -19.17 13.15 4.91
N MET A 317 -19.10 13.06 3.57
CA MET A 317 -19.39 14.17 2.66
C MET A 317 -20.85 14.62 2.76
N HIS A 318 -21.80 13.69 2.72
CA HIS A 318 -23.22 14.02 2.86
C HIS A 318 -23.52 14.74 4.19
N VAL A 319 -22.97 14.25 5.30
CA VAL A 319 -23.16 14.87 6.62
C VAL A 319 -22.49 16.25 6.69
N LEU A 320 -21.35 16.44 6.02
CA LEU A 320 -20.67 17.74 5.94
C LEU A 320 -21.51 18.79 5.21
N GLU A 321 -22.22 18.38 4.15
CA GLU A 321 -23.05 19.28 3.34
C GLU A 321 -24.40 19.60 3.99
N THR A 322 -24.97 18.65 4.74
CA THR A 322 -26.34 18.74 5.25
C THR A 322 -26.44 19.12 6.72
N ASN A 323 -25.37 18.96 7.51
CA ASN A 323 -25.40 19.19 8.96
C ASN A 323 -24.34 20.18 9.42
N ASN A 324 -24.65 20.91 10.49
CA ASN A 324 -23.64 21.68 11.20
C ASN A 324 -22.78 20.75 12.08
N ILE A 325 -21.72 20.20 11.49
CA ILE A 325 -20.74 19.38 12.21
C ILE A 325 -19.90 20.27 13.13
N SER A 326 -19.68 19.90 14.40
CA SER A 326 -18.76 20.65 15.28
C SER A 326 -17.31 20.65 14.76
N ASP A 327 -16.51 21.65 15.10
CA ASP A 327 -15.12 21.77 14.61
C ASP A 327 -14.23 20.57 15.01
N THR A 328 -14.44 20.00 16.20
CA THR A 328 -13.77 18.76 16.64
C THR A 328 -14.07 17.60 15.70
N ARG A 329 -15.35 17.42 15.34
CA ARG A 329 -15.77 16.34 14.45
C ARG A 329 -15.30 16.59 13.03
N LEU A 330 -15.38 17.82 12.53
CA LEU A 330 -14.82 18.19 11.23
C LEU A 330 -13.32 17.85 11.14
N SER A 331 -12.55 18.16 12.19
CA SER A 331 -11.15 17.76 12.34
C SER A 331 -10.97 16.25 12.27
N ASP A 332 -11.82 15.47 12.96
CA ASP A 332 -11.76 14.01 12.93
C ASP A 332 -12.07 13.43 11.54
N LEU A 333 -13.02 14.00 10.80
CA LEU A 333 -13.31 13.55 9.43
C LEU A 333 -12.15 13.85 8.48
N CYS A 334 -11.52 15.00 8.62
CA CYS A 334 -10.30 15.34 7.87
C CYS A 334 -9.11 14.43 8.21
N LYS A 335 -9.13 13.67 9.32
CA LYS A 335 -8.11 12.67 9.69
C LYS A 335 -8.41 11.27 9.15
N ILE A 336 -9.59 11.06 8.58
CA ILE A 336 -10.07 9.72 8.20
C ILE A 336 -10.38 9.64 6.71
N HIS A 337 -10.95 10.70 6.14
CA HIS A 337 -11.40 10.73 4.75
C HIS A 337 -10.66 11.77 3.93
N ARG A 338 -10.05 11.31 2.83
CA ARG A 338 -9.25 12.17 1.95
C ARG A 338 -10.12 13.18 1.21
N ALA A 339 -11.26 12.78 0.67
CA ALA A 339 -12.16 13.70 -0.04
C ALA A 339 -12.71 14.79 0.90
N VAL A 340 -13.03 14.44 2.15
CA VAL A 340 -13.46 15.42 3.16
C VAL A 340 -12.35 16.44 3.39
N ALA A 341 -11.13 15.98 3.63
CA ALA A 341 -10.01 16.89 3.88
C ALA A 341 -9.70 17.80 2.68
N THR A 342 -9.74 17.25 1.46
CA THR A 342 -9.60 18.02 0.22
C THR A 342 -10.73 19.03 0.08
N HIS A 343 -11.98 18.64 0.30
CA HIS A 343 -13.13 19.53 0.22
C HIS A 343 -13.01 20.67 1.23
N VAL A 344 -12.70 20.37 2.49
CA VAL A 344 -12.48 21.38 3.53
C VAL A 344 -11.34 22.33 3.16
N SER A 345 -10.24 21.82 2.58
CA SER A 345 -9.11 22.66 2.14
C SER A 345 -9.46 23.62 1.00
N ASN A 346 -10.41 23.23 0.15
CA ASN A 346 -10.87 24.03 -0.99
C ASN A 346 -12.06 24.94 -0.65
N THR A 347 -12.63 24.81 0.56
CA THR A 347 -13.83 25.53 0.99
C THR A 347 -13.46 26.52 2.12
N PRO A 348 -13.23 27.81 1.81
CA PRO A 348 -12.62 28.77 2.74
C PRO A 348 -13.32 28.89 4.10
N HIS A 349 -14.65 28.84 4.14
CA HIS A 349 -15.39 28.95 5.40
C HIS A 349 -15.26 27.69 6.28
N LEU A 350 -15.09 26.49 5.69
CA LEU A 350 -14.80 25.27 6.44
C LEU A 350 -13.34 25.23 6.87
N TYR A 351 -12.43 25.66 5.99
CA TYR A 351 -11.01 25.78 6.30
C TYR A 351 -10.78 26.70 7.51
N ASN A 352 -11.41 27.87 7.53
CA ASN A 352 -11.26 28.86 8.59
C ASN A 352 -11.83 28.41 9.94
N ARG A 353 -12.70 27.40 9.97
CA ARG A 353 -13.21 26.80 11.21
C ARG A 353 -12.21 25.87 11.88
N LEU A 354 -11.26 25.33 11.12
CA LEU A 354 -10.25 24.43 11.66
C LEU A 354 -9.00 25.21 12.05
N CYS A 355 -8.53 25.02 13.29
CA CYS A 355 -7.17 25.45 13.62
C CYS A 355 -6.15 24.67 12.79
N ILE A 356 -5.03 25.30 12.42
CA ILE A 356 -4.03 24.63 11.58
C ILE A 356 -3.52 23.33 12.20
N ASN A 357 -3.45 23.27 13.53
CA ASN A 357 -3.01 22.08 14.25
C ASN A 357 -3.93 20.88 14.02
N ASN A 358 -5.24 21.12 13.87
CA ASN A 358 -6.21 20.08 13.53
C ASN A 358 -6.02 19.57 12.10
N LEU A 359 -5.77 20.47 11.15
CA LEU A 359 -5.47 20.11 9.76
C LEU A 359 -4.15 19.35 9.62
N ILE A 360 -3.11 19.76 10.36
CA ILE A 360 -1.82 19.06 10.42
C ILE A 360 -2.02 17.64 10.97
N ASN A 361 -2.77 17.48 12.06
CA ASN A 361 -3.12 16.16 12.60
C ASN A 361 -3.86 15.30 11.55
N GLY A 362 -4.76 15.91 10.78
CA GLY A 362 -5.46 15.29 9.65
C GLY A 362 -4.51 14.74 8.59
N ALA A 363 -3.64 15.60 8.09
CA ALA A 363 -2.68 15.25 7.05
C ALA A 363 -1.71 14.13 7.49
N LEU A 364 -1.33 14.13 8.77
CA LEU A 364 -0.44 13.13 9.36
C LEU A 364 -1.08 11.76 9.47
N LEU A 365 -2.29 11.69 10.04
CA LEU A 365 -2.98 10.42 10.28
C LEU A 365 -3.37 9.75 8.95
N LEU A 366 -3.75 10.54 7.94
CA LEU A 366 -4.09 10.01 6.62
C LEU A 366 -2.87 9.68 5.74
N GLN A 367 -1.67 10.05 6.17
CA GLN A 367 -0.48 10.10 5.31
C GLN A 367 -0.78 10.84 3.97
N ASN A 368 -1.69 11.80 4.00
CA ASN A 368 -2.20 12.48 2.81
C ASN A 368 -1.24 13.60 2.41
N ALA A 369 -0.29 13.23 1.54
CA ALA A 369 0.71 14.14 1.02
C ALA A 369 0.10 15.38 0.35
N GLU A 370 -1.01 15.22 -0.37
CA GLU A 370 -1.65 16.32 -1.10
C GLU A 370 -2.21 17.36 -0.16
N LEU A 371 -2.94 16.93 0.88
CA LEU A 371 -3.45 17.82 1.90
C LEU A 371 -2.31 18.52 2.65
N ALA A 372 -1.28 17.77 3.06
CA ALA A 372 -0.11 18.35 3.72
C ALA A 372 0.56 19.43 2.84
N ILE A 373 0.75 19.15 1.55
CA ILE A 373 1.34 20.11 0.60
C ILE A 373 0.40 21.31 0.40
N ALA A 374 -0.93 21.10 0.35
CA ALA A 374 -1.90 22.19 0.26
C ALA A 374 -1.82 23.12 1.48
N ILE A 375 -1.72 22.56 2.70
CA ILE A 375 -1.50 23.33 3.93
C ILE A 375 -0.19 24.13 3.84
N LEU A 376 0.91 23.51 3.40
CA LEU A 376 2.21 24.18 3.26
C LEU A 376 2.23 25.29 2.21
N LYS A 377 1.37 25.20 1.19
CA LYS A 377 1.20 26.24 0.15
C LYS A 377 0.28 27.37 0.57
N SER A 378 -0.52 27.19 1.63
CA SER A 378 -1.51 28.16 2.05
C SER A 378 -0.86 29.40 2.66
N ASN A 379 -1.19 30.58 2.13
CA ASN A 379 -0.69 31.85 2.66
C ASN A 379 -1.20 32.13 4.08
N THR A 380 -2.41 31.68 4.41
CA THR A 380 -3.00 31.85 5.75
C THR A 380 -2.35 30.96 6.80
N ALA A 381 -1.71 29.87 6.37
CA ALA A 381 -1.02 28.94 7.24
C ALA A 381 0.38 29.41 7.64
N ASP A 382 1.00 30.32 6.87
CA ASP A 382 2.43 30.59 6.98
C ASP A 382 2.86 31.17 8.33
N GLU A 383 2.04 32.02 8.93
CA GLU A 383 2.27 32.59 10.28
C GLU A 383 2.12 31.53 11.38
N GLN A 384 1.34 30.48 11.14
CA GLN A 384 1.05 29.43 12.12
C GLN A 384 1.93 28.18 11.93
N LEU A 385 2.63 28.04 10.80
CA LEU A 385 3.57 26.97 10.51
C LEU A 385 4.91 27.21 11.23
N ASN A 386 4.94 26.87 12.52
CA ASN A 386 6.16 26.83 13.33
C ASN A 386 7.01 25.57 13.06
N ILE A 387 8.17 25.49 13.70
CA ILE A 387 9.12 24.37 13.55
C ILE A 387 8.46 23.03 13.86
N ASP A 388 7.68 22.96 14.95
CA ASP A 388 7.02 21.73 15.37
C ASP A 388 6.00 21.25 14.32
N ALA A 389 5.19 22.16 13.77
CA ALA A 389 4.25 21.87 12.70
C ALA A 389 4.95 21.30 11.46
N LEU A 390 6.05 21.92 11.02
CA LEU A 390 6.83 21.45 9.88
C LEU A 390 7.46 20.08 10.13
N MET A 391 8.04 19.87 11.31
CA MET A 391 8.63 18.58 11.69
C MET A 391 7.59 17.48 11.71
N ARG A 392 6.42 17.75 12.26
CA ARG A 392 5.32 16.80 12.28
C ARG A 392 4.90 16.46 10.85
N LEU A 393 4.57 17.45 10.01
CA LEU A 393 4.22 17.23 8.60
C LEU A 393 5.29 16.45 7.82
N ALA A 394 6.57 16.80 7.99
CA ALA A 394 7.67 16.08 7.36
C ALA A 394 7.71 14.61 7.79
N SER A 395 7.55 14.33 9.09
CA SER A 395 7.68 12.98 9.67
C SER A 395 6.59 11.99 9.26
N GLY A 396 5.48 12.46 8.69
CA GLY A 396 4.39 11.61 8.25
C GLY A 396 4.52 11.12 6.81
N ASN A 397 5.24 11.85 5.95
CA ASN A 397 5.22 11.57 4.52
C ASN A 397 6.50 12.04 3.80
N PRO A 398 7.17 11.17 3.02
CA PRO A 398 8.41 11.52 2.33
C PRO A 398 8.22 12.59 1.26
N SER A 399 7.09 12.65 0.55
CA SER A 399 6.83 13.69 -0.43
C SER A 399 6.70 15.07 0.22
N VAL A 400 6.12 15.12 1.43
CA VAL A 400 6.01 16.34 2.24
C VAL A 400 7.38 16.76 2.77
N ALA A 401 8.16 15.83 3.32
CA ALA A 401 9.54 16.08 3.73
C ALA A 401 10.39 16.64 2.59
N LYS A 402 10.29 16.04 1.39
CA LYS A 402 10.96 16.55 0.18
C LYS A 402 10.51 17.99 -0.11
N TYR A 403 9.21 18.26 -0.10
CA TYR A 403 8.69 19.61 -0.36
C TYR A 403 9.22 20.64 0.64
N ILE A 404 9.26 20.31 1.94
CA ILE A 404 9.82 21.16 2.98
C ILE A 404 11.31 21.43 2.73
N LEU A 405 12.10 20.38 2.48
CA LEU A 405 13.55 20.47 2.26
C LEU A 405 13.94 21.17 0.96
N THR A 406 13.02 21.31 -0.01
CA THR A 406 13.27 21.95 -1.30
C THR A 406 12.58 23.31 -1.46
N THR A 407 11.84 23.75 -0.45
CA THR A 407 11.15 25.06 -0.45
C THR A 407 11.86 26.03 0.48
N LYS A 408 12.55 27.04 -0.09
CA LYS A 408 13.34 28.03 0.67
C LYS A 408 12.63 28.61 1.88
N LYS A 409 11.38 29.05 1.71
CA LYS A 409 10.58 29.64 2.79
C LYS A 409 10.34 28.69 3.97
N LEU A 410 10.33 27.37 3.74
CA LEU A 410 10.03 26.36 4.74
C LEU A 410 11.30 25.83 5.39
N TYR A 411 12.33 25.46 4.61
CA TYR A 411 13.54 24.90 5.20
C TYR A 411 14.34 25.93 6.00
N THR A 412 14.25 27.23 5.70
CA THR A 412 14.93 28.27 6.50
C THR A 412 14.34 28.43 7.90
N LYS A 413 13.12 27.91 8.14
CA LYS A 413 12.56 27.83 9.49
C LYS A 413 13.17 26.68 10.29
N LEU A 414 13.82 25.69 9.67
CA LEU A 414 14.37 24.50 10.32
C LEU A 414 15.79 24.73 10.84
N SER A 415 16.10 24.23 12.04
CA SER A 415 17.48 24.13 12.51
C SER A 415 18.24 22.98 11.83
N GLU A 416 19.57 22.96 11.95
CA GLU A 416 20.38 21.81 11.48
C GLU A 416 19.89 20.49 12.09
N ALA A 417 19.57 20.48 13.39
CA ALA A 417 19.07 19.28 14.07
C ALA A 417 17.76 18.79 13.47
N ASN A 418 16.87 19.71 13.06
CA ASN A 418 15.61 19.38 12.40
C ASN A 418 15.85 18.75 11.02
N VAL A 419 16.71 19.37 10.21
CA VAL A 419 17.08 18.86 8.88
C VAL A 419 17.71 17.47 9.02
N ARG A 420 18.57 17.27 10.02
CA ARG A 420 19.18 15.97 10.31
C ARG A 420 18.15 14.92 10.68
N THR A 421 17.18 15.25 11.52
CA THR A 421 16.09 14.33 11.88
C THR A 421 15.27 13.90 10.66
N ILE A 422 14.81 14.85 9.83
CA ILE A 422 14.06 14.54 8.59
C ILE A 422 14.92 13.69 7.65
N SER A 423 16.18 14.06 7.49
CA SER A 423 17.15 13.38 6.61
C SER A 423 17.42 11.95 7.04
N ASN A 424 17.59 11.71 8.34
CA ASN A 424 17.78 10.38 8.90
C ASN A 424 16.53 9.50 8.75
N GLN A 425 15.35 10.11 8.86
CA GLN A 425 14.09 9.40 8.65
C GLN A 425 13.87 9.02 7.17
N TYR A 426 14.29 9.88 6.24
CA TYR A 426 14.13 9.65 4.80
C TYR A 426 15.45 9.79 4.02
N PRO A 427 16.39 8.85 4.19
CA PRO A 427 17.71 8.89 3.54
C PRO A 427 17.65 9.01 2.02
N HIS A 428 16.64 8.37 1.42
CA HIS A 428 16.41 8.37 -0.03
C HIS A 428 16.09 9.77 -0.57
N ILE A 429 15.45 10.64 0.22
CA ILE A 429 15.17 12.04 -0.17
C ILE A 429 16.46 12.83 -0.23
N VAL A 430 17.32 12.69 0.79
CA VAL A 430 18.60 13.38 0.85
C VAL A 430 19.44 13.02 -0.35
N ARG A 431 19.61 11.72 -0.63
CA ARG A 431 20.34 11.25 -1.81
C ARG A 431 19.77 11.80 -3.10
N LYS A 432 18.44 11.86 -3.21
CA LYS A 432 17.78 12.43 -4.36
C LYS A 432 18.05 13.93 -4.52
N ILE A 433 17.95 14.72 -3.45
CA ILE A 433 18.28 16.16 -3.50
C ILE A 433 19.74 16.35 -3.93
N LEU A 434 20.67 15.58 -3.37
CA LEU A 434 22.09 15.69 -3.69
C LEU A 434 22.44 15.27 -5.13
N ASN A 435 21.73 14.29 -5.68
CA ASN A 435 22.03 13.70 -6.99
C ASN A 435 21.21 14.28 -8.15
N THR A 436 20.21 15.12 -7.85
CA THR A 436 19.39 15.79 -8.87
C THR A 436 19.74 17.28 -8.88
N SER A 437 20.47 17.74 -9.90
CA SER A 437 20.96 19.13 -9.99
C SER A 437 19.84 20.17 -9.77
N SER A 438 18.68 19.98 -10.40
CA SER A 438 17.55 20.91 -10.24
C SER A 438 16.98 20.98 -8.82
N LEU A 439 17.12 19.94 -8.01
CA LEU A 439 16.71 19.95 -6.59
C LEU A 439 17.82 20.52 -5.71
N ARG A 440 19.08 20.24 -6.06
CA ARG A 440 20.26 20.79 -5.39
C ARG A 440 20.27 22.32 -5.45
N ASP A 441 19.93 22.87 -6.60
CA ASP A 441 19.89 24.32 -6.85
C ASP A 441 18.79 25.04 -6.04
N LEU A 442 17.80 24.33 -5.51
CA LEU A 442 16.76 24.89 -4.63
C LEU A 442 17.21 25.05 -3.17
N VAL A 443 18.33 24.43 -2.80
CA VAL A 443 18.83 24.36 -1.42
C VAL A 443 20.06 25.27 -1.26
N GLU A 444 20.03 26.15 -0.28
CA GLU A 444 21.17 27.02 0.03
C GLU A 444 22.43 26.20 0.41
N HIS A 445 23.61 26.72 0.05
CA HIS A 445 24.89 26.02 0.18
C HIS A 445 25.18 25.52 1.61
N THR A 446 24.75 26.26 2.63
CA THR A 446 24.89 25.87 4.05
C THR A 446 24.07 24.64 4.41
N TYR A 447 22.84 24.52 3.90
CA TYR A 447 21.99 23.35 4.11
C TYR A 447 22.43 22.18 3.24
N LEU A 448 22.92 22.47 2.04
CA LEU A 448 23.46 21.47 1.14
C LEU A 448 24.66 20.73 1.77
N SER A 449 25.56 21.43 2.44
CA SER A 449 26.71 20.79 3.12
C SER A 449 26.27 19.88 4.29
N ILE A 450 25.20 20.23 5.01
CA ILE A 450 24.58 19.39 6.03
C ILE A 450 24.05 18.10 5.38
N LEU A 451 23.29 18.23 4.28
CA LEU A 451 22.78 17.08 3.53
C LEU A 451 23.91 16.19 2.99
N GLU A 452 25.00 16.76 2.47
CA GLU A 452 26.18 16.01 1.99
C GLU A 452 26.91 15.26 3.11
N SER A 453 26.99 15.86 4.30
CA SER A 453 27.52 15.20 5.50
C SER A 453 26.69 13.99 5.90
N ILE A 454 25.36 14.16 5.93
CA ILE A 454 24.41 13.09 6.25
C ILE A 454 24.41 12.00 5.17
N GLY A 455 24.44 12.41 3.89
CA GLY A 455 24.49 11.53 2.73
C GLY A 455 25.65 10.54 2.78
N ARG A 456 26.82 10.99 3.26
CA ARG A 456 28.02 10.16 3.47
C ARG A 456 27.89 9.21 4.66
N ALA A 457 27.07 9.54 5.65
CA ALA A 457 26.89 8.75 6.87
C ALA A 457 25.84 7.63 6.73
N PHE A 458 25.10 7.55 5.63
CA PHE A 458 24.08 6.51 5.42
C PHE A 458 24.70 5.14 5.17
N VAL A 459 24.84 4.36 6.24
CA VAL A 459 25.18 2.94 6.20
C VAL A 459 23.99 2.17 5.63
N ILE A 460 24.24 1.39 4.56
CA ILE A 460 23.27 0.41 4.08
C ILE A 460 23.02 -0.58 5.22
N LYS A 461 21.75 -0.72 5.66
CA LYS A 461 21.42 -1.63 6.76
C LYS A 461 21.94 -3.05 6.43
N PRO A 462 22.48 -3.80 7.40
CA PRO A 462 23.02 -5.15 7.18
C PRO A 462 22.05 -6.06 6.40
N PHE A 463 20.77 -6.05 6.77
CA PHE A 463 19.71 -6.79 6.06
C PHE A 463 19.69 -6.54 4.55
N LEU A 464 19.88 -5.29 4.10
CA LEU A 464 19.86 -4.97 2.66
C LEU A 464 21.08 -5.51 1.94
N VAL A 465 22.22 -5.57 2.63
CA VAL A 465 23.45 -6.18 2.12
C VAL A 465 23.22 -7.68 1.94
N ASP A 466 22.68 -8.35 2.96
CA ASP A 466 22.45 -9.80 2.92
C ASP A 466 21.47 -10.19 1.80
N VAL A 467 20.37 -9.46 1.65
CA VAL A 467 19.41 -9.65 0.53
C VAL A 467 20.08 -9.43 -0.82
N SER A 468 20.91 -8.39 -0.95
CA SER A 468 21.65 -8.10 -2.18
C SER A 468 22.64 -9.21 -2.55
N GLU A 469 23.40 -9.70 -1.59
CA GLU A 469 24.35 -10.80 -1.82
C GLU A 469 23.61 -12.08 -2.23
N LYS A 470 22.50 -12.42 -1.56
CA LYS A 470 21.65 -13.56 -1.99
C LYS A 470 21.08 -13.35 -3.39
N ALA A 471 20.65 -12.13 -3.74
CA ALA A 471 20.19 -11.82 -5.09
C ALA A 471 21.31 -11.96 -6.14
N LYS A 472 22.55 -11.57 -5.83
CA LYS A 472 23.74 -11.74 -6.72
C LYS A 472 24.08 -13.21 -6.95
N CYS A 473 23.93 -14.03 -5.91
CA CYS A 473 24.09 -15.48 -6.01
C CYS A 473 22.93 -16.18 -6.72
N TRP A 474 21.80 -15.52 -6.99
CA TRP A 474 20.69 -16.14 -7.75
C TRP A 474 21.11 -16.43 -9.21
N ASP A 475 20.63 -17.51 -9.80
CA ASP A 475 20.71 -17.77 -11.23
C ASP A 475 19.34 -17.52 -11.86
N LEU A 476 19.31 -16.56 -12.78
CA LEU A 476 18.09 -16.15 -13.48
C LEU A 476 17.64 -17.18 -14.52
N GLN A 477 18.55 -18.03 -15.01
CA GLN A 477 18.20 -19.04 -16.01
C GLN A 477 17.53 -20.25 -15.37
N SER A 478 18.10 -20.76 -14.28
CA SER A 478 17.52 -21.87 -13.52
C SER A 478 16.45 -21.46 -12.50
N ASN A 479 16.30 -20.16 -12.26
CA ASN A 479 15.46 -19.57 -11.21
C ASN A 479 15.71 -20.19 -9.82
N LYS A 480 17.00 -20.35 -9.48
CA LYS A 480 17.46 -20.97 -8.24
C LYS A 480 18.68 -20.24 -7.71
N PRO A 481 19.06 -20.38 -6.42
CA PRO A 481 20.40 -20.02 -6.01
C PRO A 481 21.40 -20.72 -6.92
N LYS A 482 22.42 -20.01 -7.41
CA LYS A 482 23.59 -20.69 -7.97
C LYS A 482 24.03 -21.67 -6.91
N GLU A 483 24.20 -22.94 -7.28
CA GLU A 483 24.93 -23.87 -6.44
C GLU A 483 26.28 -23.21 -6.19
N GLU A 484 26.44 -22.64 -5.00
CA GLU A 484 27.76 -22.26 -4.55
C GLU A 484 28.56 -23.55 -4.69
N MET A 485 29.63 -23.51 -5.49
CA MET A 485 30.67 -24.52 -5.42
C MET A 485 30.98 -24.63 -3.94
N ASN A 486 30.49 -25.71 -3.34
CA ASN A 486 30.50 -25.95 -1.91
C ASN A 486 31.85 -25.49 -1.38
N VAL A 487 31.89 -24.38 -0.63
CA VAL A 487 33.17 -23.74 -0.28
C VAL A 487 33.98 -24.71 0.60
N ASP A 488 33.32 -25.63 1.30
CA ASP A 488 33.94 -26.76 1.99
C ASP A 488 34.51 -27.84 1.05
N ALA A 489 33.96 -28.00 -0.16
CA ALA A 489 34.53 -28.89 -1.17
C ALA A 489 35.79 -28.28 -1.83
N VAL A 490 35.85 -26.96 -2.01
CA VAL A 490 37.04 -26.26 -2.51
C VAL A 490 38.15 -26.21 -1.45
N ALA A 491 37.79 -26.04 -0.17
CA ALA A 491 38.73 -26.15 0.96
C ALA A 491 39.29 -27.58 1.12
N LYS A 492 38.50 -28.62 0.84
CA LYS A 492 38.98 -30.02 0.84
C LYS A 492 39.89 -30.36 -0.34
N PHE A 493 39.80 -29.65 -1.47
CA PHE A 493 40.69 -29.85 -2.62
C PHE A 493 42.01 -29.07 -2.52
N THR A 494 42.09 -28.03 -1.67
CA THR A 494 43.32 -27.26 -1.44
C THR A 494 44.18 -27.78 -0.28
N LEU A 495 43.70 -28.78 0.48
CA LEU A 495 44.42 -29.41 1.60
C LEU A 495 44.81 -30.88 1.37
N LYS A 496 44.89 -31.35 0.12
CA LYS A 496 45.67 -32.53 -0.23
C LYS A 496 46.98 -32.10 -0.88
N LYS A 497 47.98 -31.87 -0.04
CA LYS A 497 49.39 -32.06 -0.40
C LYS A 497 49.72 -33.54 -0.39
#